data_AF-A0A661AN57-F1
#
_entry.id   AF-A0A661AN57-F1
#
_cell.length_a   1.000
_cell.length_b   1.000
_cell.length_c   1.000
_cell.angle_alpha   90.00
_cell.angle_beta   90.00
_cell.angle_gamma   90.00
#
_symmetry.space_group_name_H-M   'P 1'
#
loop_
_entity.id
_entity.type
_entity.pdbx_description
1 polymer ?
#
loop_
_entity_poly.entity_id
_entity_poly.type
_entity_poly.pdbx_seq_one_letter_code
_entity_poly.pdbx_strand_id
1 'polypeptide(L)'
;MKKVLFILLILLLLAGCSVKDKGWTNPVPADPSGYLGKLLTDGWTLYSQGNFEASYAKFDSFMLMNADSFDGYIGRGFNNIELGATQSDKFDEADVDFKFALYLLDADQPMMEDQFKLNYVGLRNDSLYYVLGYNKPILYIDGDVELVVYIDSLQYTTTLPVHAYLDTLVQVATTTKDFIVSGNDTLFVPGDPSIDSCAFFAQITLVDSTLNTNLPSPVGAVLTGLCQLNQARYIVEAKDKYIKSSIQYGELVRVLFPDDFADGLPEIYDESINRRNALVILAQDFFYAGDYYNALWRALKINPGLSVDSTAADFVKQLQQAIENL
;
A
#
# COMPACT_ATOMS: atom_id res chain seq x y z
N MET A 1 -3.73 -46.38 -39.20
CA MET A 1 -4.49 -45.11 -39.26
C MET A 1 -5.99 -45.29 -39.04
N LYS A 2 -6.79 -45.91 -39.94
CA LYS A 2 -8.27 -46.00 -39.80
C LYS A 2 -8.79 -46.44 -38.40
N LYS A 3 -8.14 -47.44 -37.76
CA LYS A 3 -8.50 -47.89 -36.40
C LYS A 3 -8.28 -46.84 -35.30
N VAL A 4 -7.24 -46.00 -35.42
CA VAL A 4 -6.92 -44.94 -34.45
C VAL A 4 -7.95 -43.81 -34.55
N LEU A 5 -8.32 -43.42 -35.77
CA LEU A 5 -9.36 -42.41 -36.01
C LEU A 5 -10.70 -42.82 -35.39
N PHE A 6 -11.06 -44.10 -35.46
CA PHE A 6 -12.29 -44.64 -34.90
C PHE A 6 -12.29 -44.62 -33.36
N ILE A 7 -11.17 -44.96 -32.72
CA ILE A 7 -11.01 -44.87 -31.26
C ILE A 7 -11.10 -43.41 -30.78
N LEU A 8 -10.48 -42.49 -31.52
CA LEU A 8 -10.49 -41.06 -31.19
C LEU A 8 -11.89 -40.43 -31.36
N LEU A 9 -12.67 -40.88 -32.35
CA LEU A 9 -14.07 -40.51 -32.52
C LEU A 9 -14.95 -41.01 -31.36
N ILE A 10 -14.73 -42.24 -30.89
CA ILE A 10 -15.44 -42.80 -29.73
C ILE A 10 -15.09 -42.04 -28.45
N LEU A 11 -13.81 -41.69 -28.25
CA LEU A 11 -13.39 -40.84 -27.12
C LEU A 11 -14.05 -39.46 -27.14
N LEU A 12 -14.15 -38.82 -28.31
CA LEU A 12 -14.88 -37.56 -28.49
C LEU A 12 -16.38 -37.69 -28.15
N LEU A 13 -17.02 -38.79 -28.56
CA LEU A 13 -18.43 -39.06 -28.23
C LEU A 13 -18.66 -39.37 -26.75
N LEU A 14 -17.70 -40.00 -26.06
CA LEU A 14 -17.77 -40.28 -24.62
C LEU A 14 -17.45 -39.05 -23.76
N ALA A 15 -16.52 -38.20 -24.19
CA ALA A 15 -16.28 -36.89 -23.59
C ALA A 15 -17.44 -35.90 -23.84
N GLY A 16 -18.21 -36.12 -24.91
CA GLY A 16 -19.41 -35.36 -25.28
C GLY A 16 -20.67 -35.70 -24.49
N CYS A 17 -20.58 -36.50 -23.42
CA CYS A 17 -21.66 -36.65 -22.45
C CYS A 17 -21.90 -35.32 -21.72
N SER A 18 -22.73 -34.46 -22.33
CA SER A 18 -23.40 -33.35 -21.66
C SER A 18 -23.85 -33.83 -20.28
N VAL A 19 -23.27 -33.24 -19.24
CA VAL A 19 -23.82 -33.33 -17.89
C VAL A 19 -25.21 -32.72 -18.02
N LYS A 20 -26.22 -33.59 -18.08
CA LYS A 20 -27.62 -33.18 -18.19
C LYS A 20 -27.87 -32.27 -17.00
N ASP A 21 -28.04 -30.98 -17.29
CA ASP A 21 -28.03 -29.94 -16.28
C ASP A 21 -29.12 -30.24 -15.25
N LYS A 22 -28.69 -30.78 -14.11
CA LYS A 22 -29.56 -31.05 -12.96
C LYS A 22 -29.73 -29.70 -12.30
N GLY A 23 -30.57 -28.87 -12.92
CA GLY A 23 -30.74 -27.44 -12.66
C GLY A 23 -30.55 -27.16 -11.18
N TRP A 24 -29.43 -26.49 -10.89
CA TRP A 24 -28.66 -26.54 -9.65
C TRP A 24 -29.52 -26.79 -8.41
N THR A 25 -29.68 -28.06 -8.00
CA THR A 25 -30.61 -28.43 -6.91
C THR A 25 -30.06 -28.17 -5.51
N ASN A 26 -29.08 -27.27 -5.37
CA ASN A 26 -28.83 -26.64 -4.09
C ASN A 26 -30.10 -25.85 -3.75
N PRO A 27 -30.75 -26.08 -2.60
CA PRO A 27 -31.88 -25.27 -2.21
C PRO A 27 -31.39 -23.83 -2.08
N VAL A 28 -31.90 -22.94 -2.94
CA VAL A 28 -31.69 -21.49 -2.78
C VAL A 28 -32.05 -21.16 -1.33
N PRO A 29 -31.17 -20.51 -0.56
CA PRO A 29 -31.45 -20.23 0.84
C PRO A 29 -32.79 -19.52 0.97
N ALA A 30 -33.61 -19.90 1.96
CA ALA A 30 -34.89 -19.23 2.21
C ALA A 30 -34.71 -17.74 2.53
N ASP A 31 -33.52 -17.36 2.98
CA ASP A 31 -33.02 -16.00 3.11
C ASP A 31 -31.61 -15.91 2.46
N PRO A 32 -31.51 -15.51 1.18
CA PRO A 32 -30.23 -15.36 0.50
C PRO A 32 -29.34 -14.29 1.12
N SER A 33 -29.92 -13.17 1.58
CA SER A 33 -29.17 -12.05 2.15
C SER A 33 -28.57 -12.40 3.51
N GLY A 34 -29.34 -13.04 4.39
CA GLY A 34 -28.83 -13.55 5.66
C GLY A 34 -27.78 -14.66 5.48
N TYR A 35 -27.91 -15.49 4.44
CA TYR A 35 -26.89 -16.48 4.10
C TYR A 35 -25.59 -15.84 3.60
N LEU A 36 -25.67 -14.84 2.71
CA LEU A 36 -24.51 -14.05 2.24
C LEU A 36 -23.79 -13.35 3.40
N GLY A 37 -24.53 -12.65 4.27
CA GLY A 37 -23.97 -12.02 5.47
C GLY A 37 -23.26 -13.04 6.37
N LYS A 38 -23.88 -14.21 6.59
CA LYS A 38 -23.26 -15.31 7.35
C LYS A 38 -21.97 -15.82 6.71
N LEU A 39 -21.88 -15.92 5.38
CA LEU A 39 -20.65 -16.34 4.71
C LEU A 39 -19.50 -15.35 4.97
N LEU A 40 -19.74 -14.04 4.90
CA LEU A 40 -18.72 -13.03 5.23
C LEU A 40 -18.30 -13.12 6.70
N THR A 41 -19.26 -13.15 7.63
CA THR A 41 -18.96 -13.25 9.07
C THR A 41 -18.21 -14.53 9.42
N ASP A 42 -18.62 -15.69 8.86
CA ASP A 42 -17.89 -16.96 9.00
C ASP A 42 -16.46 -16.84 8.42
N GLY A 43 -16.30 -16.17 7.28
CA GLY A 43 -15.02 -15.95 6.61
C GLY A 43 -14.03 -15.19 7.48
N TRP A 44 -14.39 -13.99 7.94
CA TRP A 44 -13.54 -13.18 8.81
C TRP A 44 -13.31 -13.82 10.19
N THR A 45 -14.30 -14.53 10.74
CA THR A 45 -14.13 -15.32 11.98
C THR A 45 -13.12 -16.44 11.81
N LEU A 46 -13.05 -17.08 10.63
CA LEU A 46 -12.04 -18.11 10.34
C LEU A 46 -10.67 -17.50 10.02
N TYR A 47 -10.62 -16.30 9.45
CA TYR A 47 -9.38 -15.56 9.17
C TYR A 47 -8.65 -15.21 10.48
N SER A 48 -9.34 -14.57 11.43
CA SER A 48 -8.79 -14.20 12.75
C SER A 48 -8.40 -15.41 13.62
N GLN A 49 -8.90 -16.61 13.29
CA GLN A 49 -8.49 -17.89 13.89
C GLN A 49 -7.27 -18.54 13.21
N GLY A 50 -6.71 -17.92 12.16
CA GLY A 50 -5.62 -18.47 11.35
C GLY A 50 -6.03 -19.66 10.46
N ASN A 51 -7.33 -19.87 10.24
CA ASN A 51 -7.85 -20.98 9.43
C ASN A 51 -8.09 -20.54 7.99
N PHE A 52 -7.01 -20.14 7.31
CA PHE A 52 -7.05 -19.43 6.04
C PHE A 52 -7.68 -20.23 4.90
N GLU A 53 -7.42 -21.54 4.80
CA GLU A 53 -8.07 -22.41 3.79
C GLU A 53 -9.60 -22.46 3.96
N ALA A 54 -10.10 -22.53 5.21
CA ALA A 54 -11.53 -22.54 5.47
C ALA A 54 -12.16 -21.16 5.29
N SER A 55 -11.43 -20.09 5.63
CA SER A 55 -11.84 -18.70 5.43
C SER A 55 -11.93 -18.35 3.94
N TYR A 56 -10.90 -18.67 3.15
CA TYR A 56 -10.89 -18.59 1.69
C TYR A 56 -12.14 -19.24 1.10
N ALA A 57 -12.48 -20.47 1.52
CA ALA A 57 -13.65 -21.19 1.01
C ALA A 57 -14.99 -20.49 1.32
N LYS A 58 -15.08 -19.67 2.38
CA LYS A 58 -16.25 -18.84 2.68
C LYS A 58 -16.35 -17.64 1.75
N PHE A 59 -15.25 -16.92 1.54
CA PHE A 59 -15.22 -15.77 0.64
C PHE A 59 -15.43 -16.19 -0.82
N ASP A 60 -14.86 -17.31 -1.25
CA ASP A 60 -15.10 -17.88 -2.58
C ASP A 60 -16.58 -18.28 -2.77
N SER A 61 -17.16 -18.96 -1.78
CA SER A 61 -18.61 -19.28 -1.78
C SER A 61 -19.49 -18.03 -1.82
N PHE A 62 -19.08 -16.94 -1.15
CA PHE A 62 -19.79 -15.66 -1.19
C PHE A 62 -19.71 -15.02 -2.57
N MET A 63 -18.53 -14.94 -3.19
CA MET A 63 -18.37 -14.36 -4.54
C MET A 63 -19.07 -15.16 -5.63
N LEU A 64 -19.13 -16.49 -5.51
CA LEU A 64 -19.94 -17.33 -6.41
C LEU A 64 -21.45 -17.01 -6.36
N MET A 65 -21.91 -16.37 -5.29
CA MET A 65 -23.31 -15.95 -5.11
C MET A 65 -23.51 -14.44 -5.26
N ASN A 66 -22.46 -13.62 -5.13
CA ASN A 66 -22.50 -12.17 -5.13
C ASN A 66 -21.19 -11.58 -5.70
N ALA A 67 -20.95 -11.82 -6.99
CA ALA A 67 -19.70 -11.46 -7.68
C ALA A 67 -19.48 -9.94 -7.83
N ASP A 68 -20.50 -9.12 -7.57
CA ASP A 68 -20.43 -7.66 -7.68
C ASP A 68 -20.09 -6.98 -6.33
N SER A 69 -19.91 -7.75 -5.23
CA SER A 69 -19.51 -7.22 -3.92
C SER A 69 -18.02 -7.33 -3.69
N PHE A 70 -17.38 -6.20 -3.41
CA PHE A 70 -15.94 -6.11 -3.11
C PHE A 70 -15.54 -6.86 -1.82
N ASP A 71 -16.45 -7.03 -0.85
CA ASP A 71 -16.15 -7.64 0.45
C ASP A 71 -15.57 -9.05 0.34
N GLY A 72 -16.09 -9.84 -0.60
CA GLY A 72 -15.61 -11.18 -0.89
C GLY A 72 -14.18 -11.19 -1.44
N TYR A 73 -13.87 -10.25 -2.32
CA TYR A 73 -12.54 -10.12 -2.92
C TYR A 73 -11.51 -9.61 -1.89
N ILE A 74 -11.89 -8.66 -1.03
CA ILE A 74 -10.99 -8.21 0.06
C ILE A 74 -10.66 -9.37 0.99
N GLY A 75 -11.68 -10.10 1.46
CA GLY A 75 -11.48 -11.27 2.32
C GLY A 75 -10.66 -12.39 1.68
N ARG A 76 -10.88 -12.69 0.39
CA ARG A 76 -10.07 -13.68 -0.34
C ARG A 76 -8.64 -13.20 -0.57
N GLY A 77 -8.44 -11.91 -0.88
CA GLY A 77 -7.14 -11.29 -1.05
C GLY A 77 -6.26 -11.42 0.19
N PHE A 78 -6.78 -11.11 1.38
CA PHE A 78 -6.06 -11.29 2.64
C PHE A 78 -5.72 -12.76 2.92
N ASN A 79 -6.65 -13.70 2.70
CA ASN A 79 -6.35 -15.13 2.81
C ASN A 79 -5.25 -15.58 1.85
N ASN A 80 -5.25 -15.05 0.63
CA ASN A 80 -4.28 -15.39 -0.40
C ASN A 80 -2.86 -14.85 -0.09
N ILE A 81 -2.72 -13.79 0.71
CA ILE A 81 -1.42 -13.38 1.28
C ILE A 81 -0.88 -14.48 2.20
N GLU A 82 -1.69 -14.91 3.17
CA GLU A 82 -1.29 -15.86 4.22
C GLU A 82 -1.01 -17.25 3.64
N LEU A 83 -1.83 -17.73 2.70
CA LEU A 83 -1.57 -18.95 1.95
C LEU A 83 -0.32 -18.82 1.06
N GLY A 84 -0.06 -17.62 0.54
CA GLY A 84 1.08 -17.25 -0.30
C GLY A 84 2.45 -17.59 0.30
N ALA A 85 2.57 -17.55 1.64
CA ALA A 85 3.78 -17.96 2.35
C ALA A 85 4.16 -19.44 2.13
N THR A 86 3.20 -20.28 1.71
CA THR A 86 3.42 -21.71 1.39
C THR A 86 3.12 -22.07 -0.06
N GLN A 87 2.26 -21.30 -0.73
CA GLN A 87 1.76 -21.52 -2.09
C GLN A 87 1.96 -20.22 -2.90
N SER A 88 3.16 -19.99 -3.46
CA SER A 88 3.55 -18.67 -4.00
C SER A 88 2.65 -18.12 -5.12
N ASP A 89 1.90 -18.98 -5.79
CA ASP A 89 0.87 -18.63 -6.78
C ASP A 89 -0.33 -17.90 -6.15
N LYS A 90 -0.61 -18.10 -4.86
CA LYS A 90 -1.63 -17.33 -4.13
C LYS A 90 -1.31 -15.85 -4.01
N PHE A 91 -0.03 -15.45 -4.08
CA PHE A 91 0.30 -14.02 -4.17
C PHE A 91 -0.15 -13.36 -5.48
N ASP A 92 -0.27 -14.11 -6.58
CA ASP A 92 -0.82 -13.59 -7.83
C ASP A 92 -2.37 -13.56 -7.78
N GLU A 93 -3.00 -14.53 -7.10
CA GLU A 93 -4.45 -14.47 -6.82
C GLU A 93 -4.81 -13.27 -5.92
N ALA A 94 -4.03 -12.99 -4.87
CA ALA A 94 -4.22 -11.84 -3.99
C ALA A 94 -4.15 -10.50 -4.75
N ASP A 95 -3.17 -10.33 -5.65
CA ASP A 95 -3.03 -9.12 -6.46
C ASP A 95 -4.26 -8.89 -7.36
N VAL A 96 -4.78 -9.98 -7.97
CA VAL A 96 -6.00 -9.95 -8.77
C VAL A 96 -7.22 -9.61 -7.92
N ASP A 97 -7.36 -10.23 -6.74
CA ASP A 97 -8.49 -10.00 -5.83
C ASP A 97 -8.57 -8.55 -5.37
N PHE A 98 -7.47 -7.99 -4.88
CA PHE A 98 -7.43 -6.58 -4.46
C PHE A 98 -7.66 -5.62 -5.63
N LYS A 99 -7.08 -5.86 -6.81
CA LYS A 99 -7.32 -5.00 -7.98
C LYS A 99 -8.77 -5.08 -8.47
N PHE A 100 -9.41 -6.25 -8.36
CA PHE A 100 -10.82 -6.38 -8.69
C PHE A 100 -11.73 -5.70 -7.63
N ALA A 101 -11.36 -5.75 -6.35
CA ALA A 101 -12.04 -4.99 -5.30
C ALA A 101 -11.98 -3.46 -5.56
N LEU A 102 -10.82 -2.91 -5.97
CA LEU A 102 -10.72 -1.50 -6.38
C LEU A 102 -11.62 -1.18 -7.58
N TYR A 103 -11.64 -2.06 -8.59
CA TYR A 103 -12.50 -1.90 -9.76
C TYR A 103 -13.99 -1.86 -9.41
N LEU A 104 -14.44 -2.71 -8.48
CA LEU A 104 -15.83 -2.70 -7.99
C LEU A 104 -16.15 -1.47 -7.12
N LEU A 105 -15.19 -1.01 -6.32
CA LEU A 105 -15.34 0.17 -5.45
C LEU A 105 -15.44 1.48 -6.22
N ASP A 106 -14.91 1.53 -7.46
CA ASP A 106 -14.95 2.70 -8.34
C ASP A 106 -15.66 2.38 -9.68
N ALA A 107 -16.77 1.64 -9.61
CA ALA A 107 -17.51 1.18 -10.79
C ALA A 107 -18.05 2.31 -11.70
N ASP A 108 -18.09 3.56 -11.23
CA ASP A 108 -18.42 4.76 -12.01
C ASP A 108 -17.20 5.43 -12.67
N GLN A 109 -15.97 5.20 -12.18
CA GLN A 109 -14.69 5.66 -12.73
C GLN A 109 -13.63 4.57 -12.52
N PRO A 110 -13.46 3.57 -13.40
CA PRO A 110 -12.60 2.43 -13.11
C PRO A 110 -11.19 2.89 -12.72
N MET A 111 -10.76 2.53 -11.51
CA MET A 111 -9.43 2.87 -10.96
C MET A 111 -8.33 2.30 -11.85
N MET A 112 -7.93 3.08 -12.85
CA MET A 112 -6.81 2.75 -13.72
C MET A 112 -5.56 2.72 -12.84
N GLU A 113 -4.70 1.72 -13.03
CA GLU A 113 -3.40 1.63 -12.34
C GLU A 113 -2.62 2.96 -12.46
N ASP A 114 -2.80 3.67 -13.58
CA ASP A 114 -2.31 5.02 -13.87
C ASP A 114 -2.68 6.11 -12.85
N GLN A 115 -3.85 6.04 -12.20
CA GLN A 115 -4.27 7.02 -11.18
C GLN A 115 -3.50 6.86 -9.86
N PHE A 116 -2.96 5.67 -9.59
CA PHE A 116 -2.11 5.39 -8.43
C PHE A 116 -0.61 5.28 -8.78
N LYS A 117 -0.20 5.63 -10.02
CA LYS A 117 1.21 5.62 -10.42
C LYS A 117 1.99 6.76 -9.75
N LEU A 118 2.51 6.46 -8.56
CA LEU A 118 3.72 7.08 -8.04
C LEU A 118 4.88 6.69 -8.98
N ASN A 119 5.18 7.57 -9.93
CA ASN A 119 6.20 7.35 -10.97
C ASN A 119 7.62 7.33 -10.36
N TYR A 120 8.04 6.16 -9.90
CA TYR A 120 9.42 5.87 -9.50
C TYR A 120 10.32 5.71 -10.72
N VAL A 121 11.15 6.71 -11.01
CA VAL A 121 12.13 6.67 -12.09
C VAL A 121 13.54 6.89 -11.55
N GLY A 122 14.36 5.84 -11.61
CA GLY A 122 15.83 5.91 -11.45
C GLY A 122 16.33 5.99 -10.01
N LEU A 123 16.80 4.87 -9.46
CA LEU A 123 17.63 4.85 -8.27
C LEU A 123 19.11 4.66 -8.65
N ARG A 124 20.00 5.37 -7.95
CA ARG A 124 21.38 4.96 -7.73
C ARG A 124 21.55 4.51 -6.29
N ASN A 125 22.55 3.67 -6.03
CA ASN A 125 22.83 3.04 -4.73
C ASN A 125 23.32 4.03 -3.64
N ASP A 126 23.29 5.34 -3.90
CA ASP A 126 23.83 6.43 -3.08
C ASP A 126 22.79 7.53 -2.78
N SER A 127 21.53 7.33 -3.15
CA SER A 127 20.51 8.39 -3.23
C SER A 127 19.41 8.22 -2.17
N LEU A 128 19.46 9.03 -1.10
CA LEU A 128 18.46 9.12 -0.02
C LEU A 128 17.16 9.87 -0.46
N TYR A 129 16.50 9.32 -1.50
CA TYR A 129 15.20 9.70 -2.10
C TYR A 129 15.11 10.92 -3.04
N TYR A 130 14.39 10.71 -4.16
CA TYR A 130 13.48 11.66 -4.81
C TYR A 130 12.43 10.89 -5.66
N VAL A 131 11.23 11.48 -5.83
CA VAL A 131 10.18 11.03 -6.77
C VAL A 131 9.96 12.13 -7.81
N LEU A 132 9.99 11.77 -9.09
CA LEU A 132 9.14 12.24 -10.22
C LEU A 132 9.82 11.97 -11.57
N GLY A 133 9.17 11.18 -12.43
CA GLY A 133 9.54 11.03 -13.84
C GLY A 133 8.30 10.99 -14.73
N TYR A 134 8.16 11.97 -15.62
CA TYR A 134 6.98 12.17 -16.47
C TYR A 134 6.99 11.33 -17.76
N ASN A 135 5.79 10.97 -18.24
CA ASN A 135 5.41 11.13 -19.66
C ASN A 135 3.92 11.49 -19.73
N LYS A 136 3.65 12.78 -19.95
CA LYS A 136 2.40 13.58 -19.87
C LYS A 136 1.12 12.92 -20.46
N PRO A 137 -0.11 13.39 -20.12
CA PRO A 137 -0.51 14.66 -19.46
C PRO A 137 -1.34 14.48 -18.16
N ILE A 138 -1.76 15.48 -17.36
CA ILE A 138 -1.42 16.91 -17.10
C ILE A 138 -2.01 17.26 -15.72
N LEU A 139 -1.43 18.20 -14.96
CA LEU A 139 -2.16 18.94 -13.90
C LEU A 139 -1.70 20.40 -13.83
N TYR A 140 -2.64 21.32 -13.62
CA TYR A 140 -2.41 22.76 -13.42
C TYR A 140 -2.47 23.07 -11.91
N ILE A 141 -1.45 23.75 -11.37
CA ILE A 141 -1.51 24.35 -10.03
C ILE A 141 -1.57 25.87 -10.24
N ASP A 142 -2.67 26.49 -9.83
CA ASP A 142 -2.88 27.93 -9.85
C ASP A 142 -2.89 28.43 -8.40
N GLY A 143 -1.86 29.21 -8.02
CA GLY A 143 -1.65 29.70 -6.66
C GLY A 143 -0.25 29.47 -6.11
N ASP A 144 0.12 30.27 -5.11
CA ASP A 144 1.41 30.14 -4.42
C ASP A 144 1.40 28.97 -3.44
N VAL A 145 2.53 28.25 -3.33
CA VAL A 145 2.68 27.14 -2.39
C VAL A 145 3.41 27.63 -1.14
N GLU A 146 2.77 27.47 0.01
CA GLU A 146 3.37 27.84 1.30
C GLU A 146 4.22 26.68 1.84
N LEU A 147 5.54 26.85 1.82
CA LEU A 147 6.48 25.88 2.39
C LEU A 147 6.69 26.20 3.88
N VAL A 148 6.29 25.28 4.74
CA VAL A 148 6.47 25.39 6.19
C VAL A 148 7.54 24.42 6.66
N VAL A 149 8.63 24.95 7.21
CA VAL A 149 9.75 24.19 7.78
C VAL A 149 9.76 24.38 9.30
N TYR A 150 9.84 23.29 10.06
CA TYR A 150 9.94 23.33 11.51
C TYR A 150 11.36 22.99 11.96
N ILE A 151 11.97 23.85 12.78
CA ILE A 151 13.29 23.63 13.39
C ILE A 151 13.15 23.99 14.88
N ASP A 152 13.42 23.04 15.78
CA ASP A 152 13.45 23.24 17.24
C ASP A 152 12.33 24.14 17.80
N SER A 153 11.07 23.77 17.49
CA SER A 153 9.82 24.46 17.84
C SER A 153 9.53 25.81 17.15
N LEU A 154 10.41 26.30 16.28
CA LEU A 154 10.18 27.48 15.45
C LEU A 154 9.60 27.09 14.08
N GLN A 155 8.54 27.80 13.67
CA GLN A 155 7.92 27.67 12.36
C GLN A 155 8.53 28.70 11.39
N TYR A 156 9.17 28.21 10.34
CA TYR A 156 9.68 29.02 9.23
C TYR A 156 8.76 28.83 8.03
N THR A 157 7.99 29.85 7.72
CA THR A 157 7.07 29.85 6.59
C THR A 157 7.67 30.66 5.44
N THR A 158 7.76 30.08 4.25
CA THR A 158 8.13 30.81 3.02
C THR A 158 7.14 30.52 1.91
N THR A 159 6.62 31.58 1.30
CA THR A 159 5.72 31.50 0.15
C THR A 159 6.58 31.32 -1.10
N LEU A 160 6.43 30.20 -1.81
CA LEU A 160 7.05 29.99 -3.11
C LEU A 160 6.12 30.55 -4.21
N PRO A 161 6.48 31.68 -4.86
CA PRO A 161 5.67 32.23 -5.93
C PRO A 161 5.79 31.36 -7.19
N VAL A 162 4.80 30.48 -7.40
CA VAL A 162 4.82 29.47 -8.48
C VAL A 162 4.76 30.13 -9.86
N HIS A 163 4.14 31.31 -9.96
CA HIS A 163 3.99 32.08 -11.20
C HIS A 163 5.31 32.52 -11.87
N ALA A 164 6.47 32.40 -11.21
CA ALA A 164 7.77 32.72 -11.81
C ALA A 164 8.41 31.56 -12.63
N TYR A 165 7.86 30.33 -12.56
CA TYR A 165 8.51 29.12 -13.08
C TYR A 165 7.65 28.34 -14.09
N LEU A 166 6.87 29.06 -14.90
CA LEU A 166 5.84 28.50 -15.81
C LEU A 166 6.33 27.47 -16.86
N ASP A 167 7.63 27.42 -17.17
CA ASP A 167 8.23 26.41 -18.06
C ASP A 167 9.47 25.74 -17.43
N THR A 168 9.73 25.99 -16.16
CA THR A 168 10.99 25.61 -15.51
C THR A 168 10.76 24.50 -14.51
N LEU A 169 11.56 23.44 -14.64
CA LEU A 169 11.83 22.50 -13.56
C LEU A 169 12.12 23.32 -12.30
N VAL A 170 11.35 23.15 -11.21
CA VAL A 170 11.78 23.64 -9.89
C VAL A 170 12.89 22.70 -9.43
N GLN A 171 14.06 22.92 -10.01
CA GLN A 171 15.30 22.49 -9.43
C GLN A 171 15.41 23.27 -8.12
N VAL A 172 15.03 22.64 -7.00
CA VAL A 172 15.55 23.05 -5.69
C VAL A 172 17.03 22.76 -5.75
N ALA A 173 17.75 23.71 -6.35
CA ALA A 173 19.17 23.70 -6.43
C ALA A 173 19.67 23.94 -5.00
N THR A 174 20.03 22.87 -4.31
CA THR A 174 21.13 22.89 -3.34
C THR A 174 22.45 23.11 -4.07
N THR A 175 22.49 24.10 -4.97
CA THR A 175 23.73 24.70 -5.43
C THR A 175 24.34 25.42 -4.24
N THR A 176 25.42 24.84 -3.75
CA THR A 176 26.32 25.40 -2.76
C THR A 176 26.73 26.83 -3.15
N LYS A 177 26.02 27.82 -2.58
CA LYS A 177 26.59 29.03 -1.97
C LYS A 177 25.48 29.79 -1.22
N ASP A 178 25.77 30.04 0.05
CA ASP A 178 25.13 31.06 0.88
C ASP A 178 23.63 30.87 1.16
N PHE A 179 23.29 29.83 1.94
CA PHE A 179 22.04 29.78 2.69
C PHE A 179 22.12 30.75 3.89
N ILE A 180 21.73 32.00 3.68
CA ILE A 180 21.85 33.06 4.70
C ILE A 180 20.69 32.98 5.69
N VAL A 181 20.94 32.41 6.86
CA VAL A 181 20.05 32.53 8.03
C VAL A 181 20.33 33.85 8.73
N SER A 182 19.42 34.83 8.61
CA SER A 182 19.52 36.08 9.40
C SER A 182 18.76 35.94 10.73
N GLY A 183 19.48 35.55 11.78
CA GLY A 183 18.94 35.36 13.13
C GLY A 183 20.02 35.43 14.21
N ASN A 184 20.61 36.61 14.39
CA ASN A 184 21.56 37.01 15.44
C ASN A 184 22.72 36.03 15.77
N ASP A 185 23.87 36.31 15.15
CA ASP A 185 25.22 36.15 15.72
C ASP A 185 25.78 34.74 15.99
N THR A 186 25.26 33.69 15.35
CA THR A 186 26.09 32.53 14.95
C THR A 186 25.88 32.17 13.49
N LEU A 187 26.98 32.17 12.73
CA LEU A 187 26.99 31.92 11.29
C LEU A 187 26.98 30.41 11.02
N PHE A 188 25.85 29.84 10.61
CA PHE A 188 25.82 28.45 10.16
C PHE A 188 26.46 28.36 8.77
N VAL A 189 27.69 27.84 8.72
CA VAL A 189 28.42 27.60 7.46
C VAL A 189 28.32 26.13 7.11
N PRO A 190 27.65 25.74 6.00
CA PRO A 190 27.76 24.39 5.45
C PRO A 190 29.24 24.13 5.09
N GLY A 191 29.93 23.36 5.92
CA GLY A 191 31.39 23.24 5.91
C GLY A 191 32.09 23.49 7.24
N ASP A 192 31.36 23.71 8.34
CA ASP A 192 31.91 23.57 9.69
C ASP A 192 32.16 22.07 10.01
N PRO A 193 33.43 21.61 10.12
CA PRO A 193 33.74 20.20 10.39
C PRO A 193 33.40 19.76 11.82
N SER A 194 32.86 20.65 12.67
CA SER A 194 32.29 20.28 13.97
C SER A 194 30.81 19.88 13.90
N ILE A 195 30.13 20.09 12.76
CA ILE A 195 28.72 19.77 12.53
C ILE A 195 28.58 18.80 11.33
N ASP A 196 29.35 17.71 11.37
CA ASP A 196 29.67 16.86 10.22
C ASP A 196 28.52 15.91 9.76
N SER A 197 27.29 16.02 10.31
CA SER A 197 26.21 15.06 10.05
C SER A 197 24.75 15.49 10.32
N CYS A 198 24.41 16.78 10.22
CA CYS A 198 23.00 17.21 10.23
C CYS A 198 22.31 16.84 8.90
N ALA A 199 21.82 15.60 8.78
CA ALA A 199 20.97 15.15 7.69
C ALA A 199 19.58 15.81 7.80
N PHE A 200 19.25 16.69 6.86
CA PHE A 200 17.93 17.31 6.75
C PHE A 200 16.99 16.39 5.97
N PHE A 201 15.89 15.96 6.61
CA PHE A 201 14.87 15.10 5.99
C PHE A 201 13.70 15.93 5.47
N ALA A 202 13.46 15.89 4.15
CA ALA A 202 12.34 16.56 3.51
C ALA A 202 11.47 15.56 2.73
N GLN A 203 10.37 15.09 3.33
CA GLN A 203 9.40 14.26 2.62
C GLN A 203 8.43 15.13 1.80
N ILE A 204 8.70 15.29 0.51
CA ILE A 204 7.77 15.94 -0.42
C ILE A 204 6.72 14.92 -0.87
N THR A 205 5.54 14.95 -0.24
CA THR A 205 4.36 14.23 -0.74
C THR A 205 3.56 15.18 -1.62
N LEU A 206 3.58 14.99 -2.94
CA LEU A 206 2.66 15.69 -3.83
C LEU A 206 1.30 15.01 -3.79
N VAL A 207 0.46 15.46 -2.87
CA VAL A 207 -0.98 15.22 -2.93
C VAL A 207 -1.55 16.27 -3.87
N ASP A 208 -2.09 15.83 -4.99
CA ASP A 208 -2.94 16.65 -5.84
C ASP A 208 -4.04 17.29 -4.96
N SER A 209 -4.23 18.60 -4.99
CA SER A 209 -5.29 19.25 -4.20
C SER A 209 -6.71 18.88 -4.67
N THR A 210 -6.82 18.19 -5.81
CA THR A 210 -8.04 17.56 -6.34
C THR A 210 -8.16 16.07 -6.02
N LEU A 211 -7.14 15.43 -5.40
CA LEU A 211 -7.31 14.08 -4.84
C LEU A 211 -8.41 14.14 -3.77
N ASN A 212 -9.53 13.47 -4.05
CA ASN A 212 -10.65 13.39 -3.13
C ASN A 212 -10.22 12.65 -1.86
N THR A 213 -9.98 13.36 -0.77
CA THR A 213 -9.65 12.78 0.55
C THR A 213 -10.81 12.03 1.18
N ASN A 214 -11.99 12.04 0.56
CA ASN A 214 -13.16 11.25 0.95
C ASN A 214 -13.22 9.93 0.15
N LEU A 215 -12.11 9.19 0.08
CA LEU A 215 -12.12 7.83 -0.44
C LEU A 215 -12.89 6.91 0.53
N PRO A 216 -13.73 5.98 0.05
CA PRO A 216 -14.41 5.01 0.92
C PRO A 216 -13.41 4.18 1.73
N SER A 217 -13.68 3.92 3.01
CA SER A 217 -12.80 3.11 3.87
C SER A 217 -12.39 1.75 3.28
N PRO A 218 -13.25 1.01 2.53
CA PRO A 218 -12.81 -0.21 1.86
C PRO A 218 -11.64 -0.03 0.88
N VAL A 219 -11.47 1.15 0.27
CA VAL A 219 -10.27 1.45 -0.55
C VAL A 219 -9.02 1.46 0.33
N GLY A 220 -9.11 2.01 1.55
CA GLY A 220 -8.02 1.97 2.54
C GLY A 220 -7.69 0.55 3.00
N ALA A 221 -8.70 -0.32 3.16
CA ALA A 221 -8.50 -1.75 3.43
C ALA A 221 -7.79 -2.46 2.27
N VAL A 222 -8.18 -2.20 1.01
CA VAL A 222 -7.53 -2.78 -0.16
C VAL A 222 -6.07 -2.30 -0.30
N LEU A 223 -5.80 -1.01 -0.13
CA LEU A 223 -4.44 -0.48 -0.18
C LEU A 223 -3.57 -1.04 0.96
N THR A 224 -4.15 -1.28 2.14
CA THR A 224 -3.48 -1.97 3.25
C THR A 224 -3.14 -3.42 2.89
N GLY A 225 -4.07 -4.15 2.26
CA GLY A 225 -3.83 -5.51 1.77
C GLY A 225 -2.78 -5.57 0.65
N LEU A 226 -2.79 -4.64 -0.29
CA LEU A 226 -1.76 -4.52 -1.34
C LEU A 226 -0.38 -4.17 -0.76
N CYS A 227 -0.33 -3.40 0.33
CA CYS A 227 0.90 -3.16 1.10
C CYS A 227 1.42 -4.49 1.68
N GLN A 228 0.63 -5.15 2.54
CA GLN A 228 1.00 -6.43 3.17
C GLN A 228 1.39 -7.52 2.15
N LEU A 229 0.65 -7.63 1.04
CA LEU A 229 0.95 -8.54 -0.06
C LEU A 229 2.36 -8.31 -0.62
N ASN A 230 2.71 -7.05 -0.90
CA ASN A 230 3.99 -6.73 -1.51
C ASN A 230 5.16 -6.91 -0.51
N GLN A 231 4.95 -6.63 0.78
CA GLN A 231 5.93 -7.01 1.81
C GLN A 231 6.12 -8.54 1.87
N ALA A 232 5.04 -9.32 1.93
CA ALA A 232 5.12 -10.78 1.97
C ALA A 232 5.82 -11.37 0.74
N ARG A 233 5.51 -10.85 -0.47
CA ARG A 233 6.23 -11.22 -1.71
C ARG A 233 7.69 -10.80 -1.68
N TYR A 234 8.05 -9.67 -1.08
CA TYR A 234 9.46 -9.29 -0.93
C TYR A 234 10.20 -10.28 -0.02
N ILE A 235 9.61 -10.68 1.12
CA ILE A 235 10.21 -11.64 2.06
C ILE A 235 10.46 -13.00 1.39
N VAL A 236 9.54 -13.48 0.55
CA VAL A 236 9.64 -14.78 -0.13
C VAL A 236 10.49 -14.73 -1.41
N GLU A 237 10.30 -13.72 -2.26
CA GLU A 237 10.92 -13.64 -3.59
C GLU A 237 12.21 -12.79 -3.65
N ALA A 238 12.49 -11.97 -2.64
CA ALA A 238 13.63 -11.05 -2.54
C ALA A 238 13.81 -10.11 -3.77
N LYS A 239 12.71 -9.53 -4.28
CA LYS A 239 12.73 -8.62 -5.44
C LYS A 239 12.35 -7.19 -5.04
N ASP A 240 13.27 -6.24 -5.23
CA ASP A 240 13.11 -4.82 -4.92
C ASP A 240 11.84 -4.15 -5.45
N LYS A 241 11.24 -4.67 -6.54
CA LYS A 241 9.99 -4.12 -7.06
C LYS A 241 8.86 -4.21 -6.04
N TYR A 242 8.80 -5.29 -5.25
CA TYR A 242 7.72 -5.49 -4.29
C TYR A 242 7.90 -4.58 -3.08
N ILE A 243 9.10 -4.44 -2.51
CA ILE A 243 9.28 -3.53 -1.36
C ILE A 243 8.96 -2.07 -1.72
N LYS A 244 9.26 -1.65 -2.96
CA LYS A 244 8.89 -0.33 -3.49
C LYS A 244 7.37 -0.17 -3.66
N SER A 245 6.68 -1.19 -4.18
CA SER A 245 5.22 -1.21 -4.26
C SER A 245 4.56 -1.22 -2.87
N SER A 246 5.15 -1.94 -1.91
CA SER A 246 4.70 -1.97 -0.51
C SER A 246 4.75 -0.57 0.12
N ILE A 247 5.92 0.08 0.06
CA ILE A 247 6.11 1.48 0.49
C ILE A 247 5.12 2.42 -0.21
N GLN A 248 4.92 2.27 -1.52
CA GLN A 248 3.95 3.06 -2.30
C GLN A 248 2.52 2.93 -1.76
N TYR A 249 2.03 1.71 -1.49
CA TYR A 249 0.69 1.50 -0.96
C TYR A 249 0.56 1.95 0.50
N GLY A 250 1.56 1.71 1.34
CA GLY A 250 1.59 2.20 2.72
C GLY A 250 1.60 3.74 2.83
N GLU A 251 2.32 4.43 1.95
CA GLU A 251 2.27 5.90 1.87
C GLU A 251 0.89 6.39 1.40
N LEU A 252 0.24 5.72 0.44
CA LEU A 252 -1.13 6.07 0.03
C LEU A 252 -2.12 5.94 1.18
N VAL A 253 -2.05 4.85 1.96
CA VAL A 253 -2.88 4.68 3.18
C VAL A 253 -2.61 5.81 4.20
N ARG A 254 -1.33 6.10 4.48
CA ARG A 254 -0.93 7.17 5.41
C ARG A 254 -1.50 8.55 5.01
N VAL A 255 -1.51 8.84 3.72
CA VAL A 255 -1.78 10.17 3.16
C VAL A 255 -3.27 10.41 2.94
N LEU A 256 -3.97 9.43 2.39
CA LEU A 256 -5.36 9.60 1.93
C LEU A 256 -6.39 9.24 3.00
N PHE A 257 -6.01 8.49 4.03
CA PHE A 257 -6.92 7.99 5.06
C PHE A 257 -6.55 8.52 6.45
N PRO A 258 -7.55 8.92 7.27
CA PRO A 258 -7.34 9.30 8.67
C PRO A 258 -7.08 8.06 9.54
N ASP A 259 -6.69 8.28 10.81
CA ASP A 259 -6.41 7.21 11.76
C ASP A 259 -7.62 6.31 12.07
N ASP A 260 -8.82 6.86 11.97
CA ASP A 260 -10.12 6.25 12.22
C ASP A 260 -10.81 5.70 10.95
N PHE A 261 -10.10 5.54 9.81
CA PHE A 261 -10.76 5.01 8.59
C PHE A 261 -11.38 3.61 8.81
N ALA A 262 -10.83 2.83 9.75
CA ALA A 262 -11.36 1.54 10.14
C ALA A 262 -12.81 1.62 10.70
N ASP A 263 -13.20 2.75 11.32
CA ASP A 263 -14.57 2.96 11.84
C ASP A 263 -15.61 3.05 10.71
N GLY A 264 -15.17 3.30 9.46
CA GLY A 264 -15.99 3.23 8.26
C GLY A 264 -15.95 1.89 7.52
N LEU A 265 -15.21 0.89 8.02
CA LEU A 265 -15.30 -0.48 7.53
C LEU A 265 -16.51 -1.19 8.17
N PRO A 266 -17.13 -2.17 7.50
CA PRO A 266 -18.14 -3.02 8.12
C PRO A 266 -17.56 -3.75 9.36
N GLU A 267 -18.29 -3.79 10.48
CA GLU A 267 -17.89 -4.41 11.77
C GLU A 267 -17.46 -5.90 11.65
N ILE A 268 -17.75 -6.54 10.53
CA ILE A 268 -17.34 -7.92 10.21
C ILE A 268 -15.88 -8.04 9.75
N TYR A 269 -15.19 -6.95 9.37
CA TYR A 269 -13.79 -6.97 8.93
C TYR A 269 -12.86 -7.24 10.12
N ASP A 270 -11.67 -7.78 9.85
CA ASP A 270 -10.66 -7.98 10.88
C ASP A 270 -10.13 -6.64 11.42
N GLU A 271 -10.13 -6.46 12.74
CA GLU A 271 -9.74 -5.22 13.42
C GLU A 271 -8.27 -4.82 13.15
N SER A 272 -7.43 -5.75 12.70
CA SER A 272 -6.05 -5.47 12.29
C SER A 272 -5.96 -4.66 10.98
N ILE A 273 -7.04 -4.54 10.20
CA ILE A 273 -7.10 -3.77 8.96
C ILE A 273 -7.33 -2.28 9.29
N ASN A 274 -6.26 -1.60 9.69
CA ASN A 274 -6.31 -0.21 10.12
C ASN A 274 -5.03 0.57 9.74
N ARG A 275 -5.09 1.91 9.82
CA ARG A 275 -3.97 2.80 9.44
C ARG A 275 -2.72 2.55 10.27
N ARG A 276 -2.87 2.27 11.57
CA ARG A 276 -1.73 2.02 12.47
C ARG A 276 -0.92 0.82 11.99
N ASN A 277 -1.56 -0.28 11.64
CA ASN A 277 -0.89 -1.49 11.17
C ASN A 277 -0.29 -1.31 9.77
N ALA A 278 -0.96 -0.56 8.88
CA ALA A 278 -0.36 -0.13 7.62
C ALA A 278 0.93 0.70 7.82
N LEU A 279 1.00 1.52 8.87
CA LEU A 279 2.22 2.25 9.25
C LEU A 279 3.30 1.35 9.86
N VAL A 280 2.94 0.29 10.59
CA VAL A 280 3.91 -0.72 11.07
C VAL A 280 4.56 -1.44 9.88
N ILE A 281 3.76 -1.90 8.91
CA ILE A 281 4.24 -2.48 7.66
C ILE A 281 5.18 -1.51 6.94
N LEU A 282 4.78 -0.24 6.80
CA LEU A 282 5.61 0.80 6.18
C LEU A 282 6.94 1.04 6.93
N ALA A 283 6.95 0.96 8.26
CA ALA A 283 8.18 1.06 9.06
C ALA A 283 9.12 -0.14 8.84
N GLN A 284 8.56 -1.35 8.80
CA GLN A 284 9.28 -2.57 8.44
C GLN A 284 9.82 -2.50 7.01
N ASP A 285 9.07 -1.93 6.06
CA ASP A 285 9.48 -1.86 4.66
C ASP A 285 10.68 -0.94 4.44
N PHE A 286 10.67 0.24 5.05
CA PHE A 286 11.86 1.10 5.05
C PHE A 286 13.05 0.42 5.73
N PHE A 287 12.82 -0.37 6.79
CA PHE A 287 13.89 -1.13 7.44
C PHE A 287 14.47 -2.20 6.50
N TYR A 288 13.62 -2.95 5.80
CA TYR A 288 13.99 -3.94 4.80
C TYR A 288 14.68 -3.35 3.55
N ALA A 289 14.36 -2.11 3.19
CA ALA A 289 15.05 -1.35 2.15
C ALA A 289 16.41 -0.79 2.58
N GLY A 290 16.73 -0.80 3.89
CA GLY A 290 17.95 -0.21 4.46
C GLY A 290 17.82 1.27 4.85
N ASP A 291 16.64 1.86 4.72
CA ASP A 291 16.34 3.27 5.01
C ASP A 291 16.02 3.49 6.50
N TYR A 292 16.97 3.15 7.36
CA TYR A 292 16.77 3.08 8.82
C TYR A 292 16.24 4.37 9.46
N TYR A 293 16.58 5.56 8.94
CA TYR A 293 16.02 6.82 9.45
C TYR A 293 14.54 7.03 9.08
N ASN A 294 14.10 6.58 7.90
CA ASN A 294 12.69 6.61 7.52
C ASN A 294 11.90 5.60 8.35
N ALA A 295 12.45 4.40 8.56
CA ALA A 295 11.88 3.38 9.43
C ALA A 295 11.72 3.89 10.88
N LEU A 296 12.76 4.54 11.44
CA LEU A 296 12.69 5.19 12.76
C LEU A 296 11.64 6.29 12.81
N TRP A 297 11.56 7.15 11.78
CA TRP A 297 10.54 8.21 11.70
C TRP A 297 9.11 7.65 11.67
N ARG A 298 8.88 6.56 10.92
CA ARG A 298 7.58 5.86 10.92
C ARG A 298 7.28 5.23 12.29
N ALA A 299 8.25 4.57 12.91
CA ALA A 299 8.11 4.01 14.25
C ALA A 299 7.79 5.08 15.31
N LEU A 300 8.45 6.24 15.27
CA LEU A 300 8.16 7.40 16.14
C LEU A 300 6.78 8.03 15.91
N LYS A 301 6.22 7.93 14.70
CA LYS A 301 4.83 8.37 14.44
C LYS A 301 3.78 7.43 15.03
N ILE A 302 4.10 6.13 15.13
CA ILE A 302 3.23 5.11 15.75
C ILE A 302 3.37 5.14 17.28
N ASN A 303 4.59 5.30 17.79
CA ASN A 303 4.91 5.40 19.20
C ASN A 303 5.88 6.58 19.47
N PRO A 304 5.38 7.78 19.79
CA PRO A 304 6.21 8.94 20.09
C PRO A 304 7.11 8.80 21.33
N GLY A 305 6.85 7.81 22.19
CA GLY A 305 7.68 7.49 23.36
C GLY A 305 8.83 6.52 23.06
N LEU A 306 9.00 6.11 21.80
CA LEU A 306 10.06 5.21 21.39
C LEU A 306 11.44 5.84 21.57
N SER A 307 12.34 5.15 22.28
CA SER A 307 13.72 5.58 22.51
C SER A 307 14.68 4.65 21.78
N VAL A 308 15.32 5.16 20.72
CA VAL A 308 16.33 4.46 19.92
C VAL A 308 17.49 5.43 19.70
N ASP A 309 18.71 5.04 20.09
CA ASP A 309 19.89 5.87 19.90
C ASP A 309 20.42 5.69 18.47
N SER A 310 20.18 6.69 17.62
CA SER A 310 20.63 6.71 16.22
C SER A 310 22.15 6.91 16.05
N THR A 311 22.88 7.17 17.13
CA THR A 311 24.34 7.28 17.16
C THR A 311 25.03 6.01 17.68
N ALA A 312 24.27 5.09 18.28
CA ALA A 312 24.81 3.85 18.85
C ALA A 312 25.31 2.89 17.76
N ALA A 313 26.40 2.18 18.06
CA ALA A 313 26.98 1.18 17.16
C ALA A 313 26.03 0.00 16.83
N ASP A 314 24.98 -0.21 17.63
CA ASP A 314 23.93 -1.19 17.42
C ASP A 314 22.56 -0.57 17.05
N PHE A 315 22.53 0.69 16.56
CA PHE A 315 21.32 1.41 16.13
C PHE A 315 20.36 0.54 15.29
N VAL A 316 20.86 -0.13 14.25
CA VAL A 316 20.03 -0.99 13.37
C VAL A 316 19.32 -2.10 14.16
N LYS A 317 20.00 -2.67 15.16
CA LYS A 317 19.43 -3.72 16.02
C LYS A 317 18.41 -3.13 17.01
N GLN A 318 18.71 -1.97 17.62
CA GLN A 318 17.76 -1.27 18.49
C GLN A 318 16.48 -0.91 17.71
N LEU A 319 16.63 -0.43 16.47
CA LEU A 319 15.53 -0.08 15.59
C LEU A 319 14.71 -1.31 15.16
N GLN A 320 15.36 -2.43 14.82
CA GLN A 320 14.66 -3.67 14.53
C GLN A 320 13.78 -4.09 15.71
N GLN A 321 14.38 -4.16 16.90
CA GLN A 321 13.67 -4.51 18.13
C GLN A 321 12.55 -3.50 18.46
N ALA A 322 12.75 -2.22 18.19
CA ALA A 322 11.72 -1.20 18.34
C ALA A 322 10.50 -1.47 17.43
N ILE A 323 10.74 -1.78 16.16
CA ILE A 323 9.69 -2.07 15.16
C ILE A 323 8.98 -3.40 15.47
N GLU A 324 9.70 -4.42 15.94
CA GLU A 324 9.15 -5.71 16.38
C GLU A 324 8.25 -5.62 17.64
N ASN A 325 8.29 -4.49 18.37
CA ASN A 325 7.48 -4.24 19.57
C ASN A 325 6.31 -3.24 19.33
N LEU A 326 6.02 -2.86 18.08
CA LEU A 326 4.88 -2.01 17.71
C LEU A 326 3.59 -2.83 17.48
#